data_AF-A0A958TZ31-F1
#
_entry.id   AF-A0A958TZ31-F1
#
_cell.length_a   1.000
_cell.length_b   1.000
_cell.length_c   1.000
_cell.angle_alpha   90.00
_cell.angle_beta   90.00
_cell.angle_gamma   90.00
#
_symmetry.space_group_name_H-M   'P 1'
#
loop_
_entity.id
_entity.type
_entity.pdbx_description
1 polymer ?
#
loop_
_entity_poly.entity_id
_entity_poly.type
_entity_poly.pdbx_seq_one_letter_code
_entity_poly.pdbx_strand_id
1 'polypeptide(L)'
;MYSIDEIRENYKEFSDSKIENIAKKESKGLRKEVLGILKDEIEKRKLDKNLISWVETETKTYSGIERDLLIKKIQNLNCPKCSEKKDRLYGFEINQVVSVLLFANDTRNEKILCLSCGKKAKWKAILITFFAGWWSRRGIFLTPWIVIKDTFNFLFINKISDKIINRLIDENTGHFRRKGTENGTLNRLIKRRNEKEILEDEGYDFT
;
A
#
# COMPACT_ATOMS: atom_id res chain seq x y z
N MET A 1 -24.57 5.86 7.79
CA MET A 1 -23.45 5.49 8.69
C MET A 1 -24.07 4.89 9.94
N TYR A 2 -23.76 3.64 10.29
CA TYR A 2 -24.33 3.00 11.48
C TYR A 2 -23.88 3.71 12.76
N SER A 3 -24.83 3.86 13.68
CA SER A 3 -24.60 4.36 15.03
C SER A 3 -23.77 3.37 15.86
N ILE A 4 -23.18 3.84 16.96
CA ILE A 4 -22.36 3.02 17.85
C ILE A 4 -23.21 1.92 18.50
N ASP A 5 -24.46 2.22 18.84
CA ASP A 5 -25.37 1.26 19.48
C ASP A 5 -25.85 0.17 18.51
N GLU A 6 -26.15 0.52 17.26
CA GLU A 6 -26.45 -0.47 16.21
C GLU A 6 -25.28 -1.43 15.97
N ILE A 7 -24.04 -0.92 15.97
CA ILE A 7 -22.86 -1.77 15.82
C ILE A 7 -22.70 -2.72 17.01
N ARG A 8 -22.97 -2.24 18.23
CA ARG A 8 -22.94 -3.08 19.44
C ARG A 8 -23.96 -4.19 19.38
N GLU A 9 -25.21 -3.91 18.97
CA GLU A 9 -26.24 -4.95 18.83
C GLU A 9 -25.89 -5.94 17.72
N ASN A 10 -25.44 -5.48 16.56
CA ASN A 10 -25.00 -6.36 15.47
C ASN A 10 -23.87 -7.30 15.90
N TYR A 11 -22.90 -6.80 16.68
CA TYR A 11 -21.78 -7.63 17.15
C TYR A 11 -22.23 -8.71 18.13
N LYS A 12 -23.30 -8.50 18.93
CA LYS A 12 -23.87 -9.55 19.78
C LYS A 12 -24.45 -10.69 18.97
N GLU A 13 -25.03 -10.41 17.81
CA GLU A 13 -25.62 -11.42 16.93
C GLU A 13 -24.58 -12.20 16.11
N PHE A 14 -23.36 -11.67 15.99
CA PHE A 14 -22.28 -12.35 15.25
C PHE A 14 -21.80 -13.60 15.98
N SER A 15 -21.39 -14.61 15.20
CA SER A 15 -20.70 -15.79 15.74
C SER A 15 -19.29 -15.43 16.22
N ASP A 16 -18.74 -16.25 17.10
CA ASP A 16 -17.37 -16.09 17.60
C ASP A 16 -16.34 -16.07 16.46
N SER A 17 -16.52 -16.95 15.46
CA SER A 17 -15.68 -16.98 14.26
C SER A 17 -15.73 -15.67 13.47
N LYS A 18 -16.88 -14.99 13.44
CA LYS A 18 -17.04 -13.71 12.76
C LYS A 18 -16.35 -12.59 13.55
N ILE A 19 -16.50 -12.57 14.88
CA ILE A 19 -15.79 -11.63 15.76
C ILE A 19 -14.27 -11.79 15.64
N GLU A 20 -13.78 -13.03 15.64
CA GLU A 20 -12.36 -13.31 15.41
C GLU A 20 -11.86 -12.82 14.05
N ASN A 21 -12.64 -13.03 13.00
CA ASN A 21 -12.26 -12.60 11.65
C ASN A 21 -12.19 -11.06 11.57
N ILE A 22 -13.15 -10.36 12.19
CA ILE A 22 -13.15 -8.90 12.28
C ILE A 22 -11.89 -8.43 13.02
N ALA A 23 -11.57 -9.03 14.17
CA ALA A 23 -10.38 -8.70 14.94
C ALA A 23 -9.07 -8.89 14.15
N LYS A 24 -8.96 -10.01 13.42
CA LYS A 24 -7.73 -10.38 12.68
C LYS A 24 -7.54 -9.62 11.37
N LYS A 25 -8.62 -9.31 10.63
CA LYS A 25 -8.54 -8.79 9.25
C LYS A 25 -9.08 -7.39 9.06
N GLU A 26 -10.08 -6.97 9.82
CA GLU A 26 -10.83 -5.73 9.57
C GLU A 26 -10.54 -4.64 10.60
N SER A 27 -9.95 -4.99 11.75
CA SER A 27 -9.69 -4.09 12.88
C SER A 27 -9.00 -2.77 12.50
N LYS A 28 -8.11 -2.78 11.52
CA LYS A 28 -7.41 -1.58 11.05
C LYS A 28 -8.30 -0.48 10.47
N GLY A 29 -9.43 -0.86 9.86
CA GLY A 29 -10.38 0.07 9.24
C GLY A 29 -11.46 0.57 10.20
N LEU A 30 -11.51 0.06 11.43
CA LEU A 30 -12.57 0.38 12.39
C LEU A 30 -12.30 1.70 13.09
N ARG A 31 -13.39 2.43 13.39
CA ARG A 31 -13.34 3.64 14.23
C ARG A 31 -12.90 3.28 15.65
N LYS A 32 -12.27 4.21 16.35
CA LYS A 32 -11.76 3.99 17.71
C LYS A 32 -12.84 3.53 18.69
N GLU A 33 -14.05 4.05 18.56
CA GLU A 33 -15.19 3.70 19.40
C GLU A 33 -15.66 2.25 19.12
N VAL A 34 -15.61 1.83 17.85
CA VAL A 34 -15.96 0.47 17.43
C VAL A 34 -14.92 -0.54 17.87
N LEU A 35 -13.64 -0.14 17.91
CA LEU A 35 -12.56 -0.96 18.46
C LEU A 35 -12.76 -1.24 19.95
N GLY A 36 -13.28 -0.27 20.71
CA GLY A 36 -13.69 -0.49 22.11
C GLY A 36 -14.73 -1.59 22.23
N ILE A 37 -15.83 -1.47 21.47
CA ILE A 37 -16.90 -2.46 21.44
C ILE A 37 -16.38 -3.85 21.05
N LEU A 38 -15.50 -3.94 20.05
CA LEU A 38 -14.94 -5.21 19.61
C LEU A 38 -14.13 -5.90 20.73
N LYS A 39 -13.33 -5.13 21.48
CA LYS A 39 -12.55 -5.67 22.60
C LYS A 39 -13.46 -6.12 23.74
N ASP A 40 -14.46 -5.32 24.09
CA ASP A 40 -15.44 -5.66 25.12
C ASP A 40 -16.16 -6.97 24.79
N GLU A 41 -16.53 -7.18 23.52
CA GLU A 41 -17.20 -8.39 23.08
C GLU A 41 -16.28 -9.62 23.10
N ILE A 42 -15.00 -9.46 22.75
CA ILE A 42 -13.96 -10.51 22.87
C ILE A 42 -13.79 -10.94 24.34
N GLU A 43 -13.73 -9.97 25.27
CA GLU A 43 -13.59 -10.26 26.71
C GLU A 43 -14.84 -10.92 27.29
N LYS A 44 -16.02 -10.38 26.97
CA LYS A 44 -17.32 -10.89 27.44
C LYS A 44 -17.53 -12.35 27.06
N ARG A 45 -17.10 -12.73 25.85
CA ARG A 45 -17.21 -14.09 25.32
C ARG A 45 -16.06 -15.01 25.73
N LYS A 46 -15.07 -14.51 26.47
CA LYS A 46 -13.84 -15.23 26.85
C LYS A 46 -13.10 -15.82 25.64
N LEU A 47 -13.10 -15.10 24.51
CA LEU A 47 -12.33 -15.46 23.33
C LEU A 47 -10.83 -15.29 23.59
N ASP A 48 -9.99 -15.74 22.65
CA ASP A 48 -8.54 -15.66 22.79
C ASP A 48 -8.08 -14.22 23.07
N LYS A 49 -7.47 -14.00 24.24
CA LYS A 49 -6.95 -12.69 24.67
C LYS A 49 -5.88 -12.15 23.72
N ASN A 50 -5.21 -13.00 22.96
CA ASN A 50 -4.27 -12.57 21.93
C ASN A 50 -4.93 -11.72 20.84
N LEU A 51 -6.25 -11.85 20.63
CA LEU A 51 -7.01 -11.02 19.68
C LEU A 51 -7.01 -9.55 20.08
N ILE A 52 -7.09 -9.25 21.37
CA ILE A 52 -7.06 -7.87 21.89
C ILE A 52 -5.71 -7.25 21.57
N SER A 53 -4.63 -7.96 21.90
CA SER A 53 -3.25 -7.55 21.59
C SER A 53 -3.05 -7.37 20.08
N TRP A 54 -3.63 -8.26 19.26
CA TRP A 54 -3.58 -8.13 17.80
C TRP A 54 -4.25 -6.87 17.30
N VAL A 55 -5.47 -6.58 17.78
CA VAL A 55 -6.24 -5.38 17.42
C VAL A 55 -5.47 -4.11 17.81
N GLU A 56 -4.91 -4.07 19.02
CA GLU A 56 -4.08 -2.94 19.47
C GLU A 56 -2.86 -2.73 18.59
N THR A 57 -2.21 -3.82 18.24
CA THR A 57 -0.98 -3.78 17.46
C THR A 57 -1.22 -3.34 16.03
N GLU A 58 -2.34 -3.75 15.42
CA GLU A 58 -2.70 -3.40 14.05
C GLU A 58 -3.20 -1.95 13.93
N THR A 59 -3.79 -1.40 15.00
CA THR A 59 -4.40 -0.06 15.02
C THR A 59 -3.45 1.03 15.53
N LYS A 60 -2.35 0.67 16.20
CA LYS A 60 -1.34 1.62 16.71
C LYS A 60 -0.40 2.10 15.59
N THR A 61 -0.83 3.13 14.88
CA THR A 61 -0.08 3.76 13.77
C THR A 61 1.24 4.40 14.21
N TYR A 62 2.21 4.44 13.30
CA TYR A 62 3.47 5.17 13.47
C TYR A 62 3.25 6.67 13.27
N SER A 63 3.64 7.49 14.25
CA SER A 63 3.48 8.95 14.20
C SER A 63 4.72 9.70 14.70
N GLY A 64 4.86 10.97 14.31
CA GLY A 64 5.96 11.84 14.73
C GLY A 64 7.36 11.26 14.46
N ILE A 65 8.23 11.38 15.45
CA ILE A 65 9.64 10.98 15.38
C ILE A 65 9.80 9.49 15.03
N GLU A 66 8.95 8.63 15.58
CA GLU A 66 9.01 7.19 15.32
C GLU A 66 8.82 6.87 13.83
N ARG A 67 7.87 7.58 13.21
CA ARG A 67 7.59 7.45 11.78
C ARG A 67 8.77 7.95 10.95
N ASP A 68 9.33 9.10 11.31
CA ASP A 68 10.45 9.70 10.58
C ASP A 68 11.71 8.82 10.64
N LEU A 69 11.96 8.19 11.79
CA LEU A 69 13.04 7.21 11.94
C LEU A 69 12.81 5.99 11.05
N LEU A 70 11.58 5.48 10.97
CA LEU A 70 11.25 4.36 10.11
C LEU A 70 11.39 4.71 8.62
N ILE A 71 10.94 5.90 8.20
CA ILE A 71 11.13 6.41 6.84
C ILE A 71 12.62 6.49 6.50
N LYS A 72 13.43 7.11 7.37
CA LYS A 72 14.89 7.20 7.19
C LYS A 72 15.53 5.82 7.11
N LYS A 73 15.08 4.87 7.93
CA LYS A 73 15.57 3.50 7.91
C LYS A 73 15.28 2.84 6.57
N ILE A 74 14.05 2.94 6.07
CA ILE A 74 13.65 2.43 4.74
C ILE A 74 14.49 3.06 3.64
N GLN A 75 14.63 4.39 3.66
CA GLN A 75 15.39 5.15 2.68
C GLN A 75 16.86 4.76 2.64
N ASN A 76 17.46 4.35 3.77
CA ASN A 76 18.87 4.01 3.87
C ASN A 76 19.21 2.54 3.56
N LEU A 77 18.22 1.72 3.18
CA LEU A 77 18.43 0.32 2.80
C LEU A 77 19.10 0.19 1.42
N ASN A 78 19.74 -0.96 1.21
CA ASN A 78 20.29 -1.30 -0.10
C ASN A 78 19.16 -1.48 -1.12
N CYS A 79 19.42 -1.12 -2.38
CA CYS A 79 18.42 -1.26 -3.42
C CYS A 79 18.04 -2.74 -3.63
N PRO A 80 16.76 -3.11 -3.58
CA PRO A 80 16.33 -4.50 -3.74
C PRO A 80 16.56 -5.05 -5.17
N LYS A 81 16.85 -4.18 -6.15
CA LYS A 81 17.07 -4.56 -7.55
C LYS A 81 18.54 -4.73 -7.92
N CYS A 82 19.41 -3.83 -7.46
CA CYS A 82 20.84 -3.87 -7.78
C CYS A 82 21.72 -4.24 -6.58
N SER A 83 21.16 -4.41 -5.38
CA SER A 83 21.84 -4.73 -4.11
C SER A 83 22.89 -3.71 -3.64
N GLU A 84 23.24 -2.72 -4.47
CA GLU A 84 24.15 -1.64 -4.13
C GLU A 84 23.47 -0.54 -3.30
N LYS A 85 24.26 0.06 -2.40
CA LYS A 85 23.91 1.26 -1.65
C LYS A 85 24.43 2.49 -2.40
N LYS A 86 23.64 3.00 -3.33
CA LYS A 86 24.00 4.20 -4.13
C LYS A 86 23.53 5.48 -3.47
N ASP A 87 22.22 5.62 -3.43
CA ASP A 87 21.48 6.78 -2.93
C ASP A 87 20.32 6.23 -2.09
N ARG A 88 19.58 7.11 -1.43
CA ARG A 88 18.36 6.74 -0.72
C ARG A 88 17.37 6.03 -1.64
N LEU A 89 16.54 5.18 -1.06
CA LEU A 89 15.42 4.57 -1.76
C LEU A 89 14.29 5.57 -1.94
N TYR A 90 13.69 5.56 -3.12
CA TYR A 90 12.54 6.36 -3.48
C TYR A 90 11.39 5.44 -3.87
N GLY A 91 10.15 5.86 -3.59
CA GLY A 91 8.96 5.28 -4.19
C GLY A 91 8.75 5.80 -5.61
N PHE A 92 8.52 4.88 -6.55
CA PHE A 92 8.22 5.14 -7.95
C PHE A 92 6.86 4.56 -8.31
N GLU A 93 5.99 5.38 -8.88
CA GLU A 93 4.84 4.91 -9.63
C GLU A 93 5.26 4.68 -11.09
N ILE A 94 5.07 3.44 -11.55
CA ILE A 94 5.40 2.95 -12.90
C ILE A 94 4.08 2.53 -13.53
N ASN A 95 3.63 3.31 -14.52
CA ASN A 95 2.45 3.00 -15.31
C ASN A 95 2.88 2.53 -16.70
N GLN A 96 2.27 1.48 -17.21
CA GLN A 96 2.55 0.98 -18.55
C GLN A 96 1.26 0.60 -19.26
N VAL A 97 1.03 1.19 -20.44
CA VAL A 97 -0.10 0.85 -21.30
C VAL A 97 0.39 0.10 -22.52
N VAL A 98 -0.24 -1.03 -22.80
CA VAL A 98 -0.07 -1.78 -24.04
C VAL A 98 -1.44 -1.97 -24.66
N SER A 99 -1.61 -1.52 -25.89
CA SER A 99 -2.85 -1.63 -26.63
C SER A 99 -2.62 -2.34 -27.96
N VAL A 100 -3.58 -3.15 -28.38
CA VAL A 100 -3.61 -3.82 -29.68
C VAL A 100 -5.07 -3.89 -30.15
N LEU A 101 -5.37 -3.29 -31.30
CA LEU A 101 -6.68 -3.32 -31.97
C LEU A 101 -7.84 -2.82 -31.09
N LEU A 102 -8.53 -3.72 -30.39
CA LEU A 102 -9.68 -3.41 -29.51
C LEU A 102 -9.35 -3.52 -28.02
N PHE A 103 -8.19 -4.07 -27.67
CA PHE A 103 -7.78 -4.29 -26.29
C PHE A 103 -6.76 -3.24 -25.85
N ALA A 104 -6.89 -2.77 -24.62
CA ALA A 104 -5.92 -1.91 -23.96
C ALA A 104 -5.75 -2.44 -22.54
N ASN A 105 -4.52 -2.79 -22.18
CA ASN A 105 -4.16 -3.18 -20.83
C ASN A 105 -3.34 -2.06 -20.22
N ASP A 106 -3.80 -1.54 -19.09
CA ASP A 106 -3.03 -0.69 -18.18
C ASP A 106 -2.46 -1.56 -17.06
N THR A 107 -1.19 -1.35 -16.73
CA THR A 107 -0.56 -1.94 -15.56
C THR A 107 0.04 -0.84 -14.69
N ARG A 108 -0.42 -0.76 -13.44
CA ARG A 108 0.10 0.17 -12.44
C ARG A 108 0.95 -0.56 -11.42
N ASN A 109 2.14 -0.03 -11.14
CA ASN A 109 3.08 -0.64 -10.22
C ASN A 109 3.71 0.42 -9.31
N GLU A 110 3.75 0.15 -8.00
CA GLU A 110 4.50 0.98 -7.05
C GLU A 110 5.76 0.24 -6.61
N LYS A 111 6.93 0.81 -6.92
CA LYS A 111 8.23 0.20 -6.60
C LYS A 111 9.09 1.12 -5.76
N ILE A 112 9.72 0.59 -4.73
CA ILE A 112 10.71 1.29 -3.90
C ILE A 112 12.10 0.85 -4.35
N LEU A 113 12.85 1.77 -4.96
CA LEU A 113 14.13 1.52 -5.64
C LEU A 113 15.10 2.68 -5.43
N CYS A 114 16.40 2.47 -5.65
CA CYS A 114 17.34 3.59 -5.76
C CYS A 114 17.03 4.43 -7.03
N LEU A 115 17.49 5.68 -7.03
CA LEU A 115 17.19 6.64 -8.08
C LEU A 115 17.52 6.13 -9.48
N SER A 116 18.70 5.54 -9.69
CA SER A 116 19.11 5.03 -11.00
C SER A 116 18.22 3.88 -11.50
N CYS A 117 17.89 2.94 -10.61
CA CYS A 117 17.07 1.78 -10.96
C CYS A 117 15.62 2.17 -11.26
N GLY A 118 15.05 3.07 -10.45
CA GLY A 118 13.68 3.54 -10.64
C GLY A 118 13.54 4.45 -11.86
N LYS A 119 14.47 5.37 -12.10
CA LYS A 119 14.48 6.18 -13.34
C LYS A 119 14.54 5.30 -14.58
N LYS A 120 15.43 4.29 -14.62
CA LYS A 120 15.52 3.34 -15.75
C LYS A 120 14.22 2.55 -15.95
N ALA A 121 13.58 2.12 -14.87
CA ALA A 121 12.30 1.39 -14.95
C ALA A 121 11.17 2.29 -15.47
N LYS A 122 11.08 3.53 -14.96
CA LYS A 122 10.09 4.52 -15.38
C LYS A 122 10.24 4.93 -16.84
N TRP A 123 11.46 5.26 -17.27
CA TRP A 123 11.73 5.57 -18.67
C TRP A 123 11.40 4.41 -19.62
N LYS A 124 11.72 3.17 -19.24
CA LYS A 124 11.34 1.99 -20.02
C LYS A 124 9.82 1.89 -20.17
N ALA A 125 9.06 2.09 -19.09
CA ALA A 125 7.61 2.02 -19.12
C ALA A 125 6.97 3.14 -19.97
N ILE A 126 7.51 4.37 -19.88
CA ILE A 126 7.08 5.50 -20.73
C ILE A 126 7.34 5.19 -22.20
N LEU A 127 8.52 4.65 -22.56
CA LEU A 127 8.83 4.29 -23.94
C LEU A 127 7.92 3.19 -24.47
N ILE A 128 7.68 2.14 -23.68
CA ILE A 128 6.75 1.06 -24.07
C ILE A 128 5.35 1.64 -24.27
N THR A 129 4.86 2.45 -23.33
CA THR A 129 3.56 3.12 -23.43
C THR A 129 3.48 4.00 -24.67
N PHE A 130 4.53 4.76 -24.96
CA PHE A 130 4.60 5.62 -26.13
C PHE A 130 4.68 4.87 -27.47
N PHE A 131 5.15 3.63 -27.53
CA PHE A 131 5.18 2.88 -28.81
C PHE A 131 4.04 1.87 -28.94
N ALA A 132 3.56 1.32 -27.83
CA ALA A 132 2.57 0.26 -27.81
C ALA A 132 1.18 0.73 -27.35
N GLY A 133 1.03 1.96 -26.84
CA GLY A 133 -0.22 2.47 -26.30
C GLY A 133 -1.22 2.98 -27.35
N TRP A 134 -0.83 3.17 -28.61
CA TRP A 134 -1.65 3.87 -29.60
C TRP A 134 -2.47 2.99 -30.55
N TRP A 135 -2.29 1.67 -30.50
CA TRP A 135 -2.85 0.74 -31.49
C TRP A 135 -4.33 0.40 -31.26
N SER A 136 -5.03 1.11 -30.37
CA SER A 136 -6.48 1.01 -30.18
C SER A 136 -7.15 2.38 -30.06
N ARG A 137 -8.46 2.44 -30.35
CA ARG A 137 -9.25 3.68 -30.20
C ARG A 137 -9.21 4.25 -28.78
N ARG A 138 -9.19 3.38 -27.75
CA ARG A 138 -9.00 3.80 -26.35
C ARG A 138 -7.56 4.25 -26.10
N GLY A 139 -6.60 3.51 -26.64
CA GLY A 139 -5.18 3.78 -26.51
C GLY A 139 -4.75 5.16 -27.02
N ILE A 140 -5.35 5.64 -28.11
CA ILE A 140 -5.02 6.95 -28.70
C ILE A 140 -5.32 8.13 -27.75
N PHE A 141 -6.31 7.99 -26.87
CA PHE A 141 -6.66 9.02 -25.87
C PHE A 141 -5.98 8.78 -24.51
N LEU A 142 -5.83 7.53 -24.09
CA LEU A 142 -5.22 7.17 -22.80
C LEU A 142 -3.71 7.40 -22.79
N THR A 143 -3.03 7.11 -23.90
CA THR A 143 -1.56 7.16 -23.96
C THR A 143 -0.99 8.56 -23.77
N PRO A 144 -1.47 9.63 -24.45
CA PRO A 144 -0.97 10.99 -24.17
C PRO A 144 -1.20 11.40 -22.72
N TRP A 145 -2.38 11.09 -22.16
CA TRP A 145 -2.71 11.40 -20.77
C TRP A 145 -1.74 10.74 -19.80
N ILE A 146 -1.47 9.44 -19.98
CA ILE A 146 -0.58 8.67 -19.09
C ILE A 146 0.88 9.11 -19.25
N VAL A 147 1.34 9.40 -20.47
CA VAL A 147 2.69 9.93 -20.70
C VAL A 147 2.88 11.29 -20.01
N ILE A 148 1.89 12.19 -20.13
CA ILE A 148 1.92 13.50 -19.46
C ILE A 148 1.93 13.30 -17.93
N LYS A 149 1.00 12.52 -17.39
CA LYS A 149 0.92 12.19 -15.97
C LYS A 149 2.23 11.61 -15.44
N ASP A 150 2.84 10.66 -16.15
CA ASP A 150 4.08 10.04 -15.72
C ASP A 150 5.29 10.95 -15.81
N THR A 151 5.29 11.88 -16.78
CA THR A 151 6.28 12.95 -16.86
C THR A 151 6.17 13.89 -15.65
N PHE A 152 4.95 14.33 -15.29
CA PHE A 152 4.75 15.12 -14.06
C PHE A 152 5.13 14.33 -12.80
N ASN A 153 4.76 13.06 -12.70
CA ASN A 153 5.16 12.18 -11.59
C ASN A 153 6.69 12.04 -11.49
N PHE A 154 7.41 12.10 -12.61
CA PHE A 154 8.86 12.09 -12.63
C PHE A 154 9.46 13.39 -12.07
N LEU A 155 8.86 14.54 -12.40
CA LEU A 155 9.27 15.85 -11.87
C LEU A 155 9.00 15.96 -10.37
N PHE A 156 7.86 15.45 -9.90
CA PHE A 156 7.46 15.47 -8.48
C PHE A 156 7.83 14.20 -7.72
N ILE A 157 8.99 13.61 -8.04
CA ILE A 157 9.40 12.31 -7.49
C ILE A 157 9.47 12.27 -5.96
N ASN A 158 9.87 13.36 -5.30
CA ASN A 158 9.92 13.42 -3.84
C ASN A 158 8.52 13.24 -3.23
N LYS A 159 7.52 13.97 -3.73
CA LYS A 159 6.14 13.90 -3.25
C LYS A 159 5.51 12.52 -3.49
N ILE A 160 5.77 11.92 -4.65
CA ILE A 160 5.30 10.56 -4.98
C ILE A 160 6.01 9.52 -4.10
N SER A 161 7.31 9.67 -3.91
CA SER A 161 8.11 8.80 -3.05
C SER A 161 7.59 8.83 -1.61
N ASP A 162 7.37 10.02 -1.06
CA ASP A 162 6.84 10.17 0.31
C ASP A 162 5.47 9.52 0.42
N LYS A 163 4.57 9.72 -0.55
CA LYS A 163 3.26 9.06 -0.58
C LYS A 163 3.37 7.53 -0.56
N ILE A 164 4.24 6.95 -1.39
CA ILE A 164 4.41 5.49 -1.50
C ILE A 164 5.04 4.90 -0.24
N ILE A 165 6.07 5.54 0.31
CA ILE A 165 6.74 5.08 1.54
C ILE A 165 5.79 5.18 2.73
N ASN A 166 5.06 6.29 2.85
CA ASN A 166 4.05 6.45 3.90
C ASN A 166 2.98 5.36 3.81
N ARG A 167 2.47 5.09 2.61
CA ARG A 167 1.49 4.04 2.39
C ARG A 167 2.03 2.66 2.76
N LEU A 168 3.28 2.34 2.40
CA LEU A 168 3.92 1.09 2.84
C LEU A 168 3.92 0.98 4.37
N ILE A 169 4.24 2.07 5.08
CA ILE A 169 4.25 2.09 6.55
C ILE A 169 2.85 1.82 7.09
N ASP A 170 1.86 2.57 6.60
CA ASP A 170 0.49 2.50 7.08
C ASP A 170 -0.08 1.10 6.84
N GLU A 171 0.05 0.54 5.63
CA GLU A 171 -0.40 -0.80 5.25
C GLU A 171 0.24 -1.92 6.07
N ASN A 172 1.45 -1.74 6.60
CA ASN A 172 2.20 -2.80 7.29
C ASN A 172 2.43 -2.53 8.79
N THR A 173 1.70 -1.56 9.38
CA THR A 173 1.81 -1.17 10.80
C THR A 173 1.89 -2.36 11.74
N GLY A 174 0.88 -3.25 11.76
CA GLY A 174 0.89 -4.37 12.69
C GLY A 174 1.98 -5.41 12.41
N HIS A 175 2.43 -5.54 11.16
CA HIS A 175 3.58 -6.39 10.85
C HIS A 175 4.86 -5.83 11.47
N PHE A 176 5.12 -4.52 11.36
CA PHE A 176 6.30 -3.89 11.95
C PHE A 176 6.29 -3.96 13.46
N ARG A 177 5.12 -3.78 14.09
CA ARG A 177 5.00 -3.86 15.54
C ARG A 177 5.24 -5.27 16.08
N ARG A 178 4.84 -6.32 15.35
CA ARG A 178 5.00 -7.72 15.78
C ARG A 178 6.36 -8.31 15.46
N LYS A 179 6.89 -8.04 14.26
CA LYS A 179 8.14 -8.64 13.77
C LYS A 179 9.35 -7.70 13.82
N GLY A 180 9.15 -6.48 14.31
CA GLY A 180 10.18 -5.45 14.34
C GLY A 180 10.42 -4.78 13.00
N THR A 181 11.30 -3.77 13.03
CA THR A 181 11.68 -2.93 11.89
C THR A 181 13.12 -3.20 11.44
N GLU A 182 13.65 -4.39 11.69
CA GLU A 182 15.01 -4.77 11.29
C GLU A 182 15.22 -4.71 9.77
N ASN A 183 16.46 -4.46 9.34
CA ASN A 183 16.79 -4.27 7.93
C ASN A 183 16.38 -5.47 7.05
N GLY A 184 16.55 -6.70 7.55
CA GLY A 184 16.12 -7.92 6.85
C GLY A 184 14.60 -7.98 6.63
N THR A 185 13.84 -7.62 7.66
CA THR A 185 12.37 -7.56 7.59
C THR A 185 11.90 -6.49 6.62
N LEU A 186 12.48 -5.30 6.67
CA LEU A 186 12.16 -4.19 5.76
C LEU A 186 12.49 -4.54 4.31
N ASN A 187 13.69 -5.09 4.04
CA ASN A 187 14.09 -5.49 2.69
C ASN A 187 13.12 -6.53 2.09
N ARG A 188 12.69 -7.51 2.88
CA ARG A 188 11.73 -8.53 2.43
C ARG A 188 10.37 -7.92 2.08
N LEU A 189 9.88 -6.98 2.88
CA LEU A 189 8.61 -6.29 2.61
C LEU A 189 8.68 -5.42 1.37
N ILE A 190 9.78 -4.67 1.21
CA ILE A 190 10.04 -3.86 0.02
C ILE A 190 10.10 -4.75 -1.23
N LYS A 191 10.82 -5.87 -1.16
CA LYS A 191 10.93 -6.81 -2.29
C LYS A 191 9.55 -7.35 -2.69
N ARG A 192 8.74 -7.79 -1.71
CA ARG A 192 7.37 -8.24 -1.94
C ARG A 192 6.50 -7.15 -2.57
N ARG A 193 6.62 -5.90 -2.13
CA ARG A 193 5.87 -4.77 -2.73
C ARG A 193 6.28 -4.57 -4.19
N ASN A 194 7.57 -4.62 -4.50
CA ASN A 194 8.10 -4.39 -5.84
C ASN A 194 7.69 -5.47 -6.88
N GLU A 195 7.26 -6.64 -6.39
CA GLU A 195 6.75 -7.76 -7.16
C GLU A 195 5.22 -7.70 -7.37
N LYS A 196 4.49 -6.85 -6.62
CA LYS A 196 3.03 -6.74 -6.70
C LYS A 196 2.61 -5.80 -7.83
N GLU A 197 1.82 -6.32 -8.78
CA GLU A 197 1.07 -5.50 -9.75
C GLU A 197 -0.21 -4.97 -9.10
N ILE A 198 -0.52 -3.69 -9.32
CA ILE A 198 -1.77 -3.06 -8.89
C ILE A 198 -2.70 -3.13 -10.10
N LEU A 199 -3.63 -4.09 -10.07
CA LEU A 199 -4.71 -4.22 -11.06
C LEU A 199 -5.72 -3.08 -10.84
N GLU A 200 -6.28 -2.54 -11.93
CA GLU A 200 -7.20 -1.39 -11.91
C GLU A 200 -8.55 -1.62 -11.19
N ASP A 201 -8.84 -2.82 -10.68
CA ASP A 201 -10.10 -3.10 -9.95
C ASP A 201 -10.19 -2.43 -8.55
N GLU A 202 -9.16 -1.69 -8.11
CA GLU A 202 -9.27 -0.70 -7.03
C GLU A 202 -9.59 0.71 -7.58
N GLY A 203 -10.45 0.75 -8.60
CA GLY A 203 -10.99 1.96 -9.19
C GLY A 203 -11.71 2.80 -8.13
N TYR A 204 -11.17 3.99 -7.91
CA TYR A 204 -11.81 5.06 -7.16
C TYR A 204 -13.23 5.28 -7.71
N ASP A 205 -14.21 4.94 -6.89
CA ASP A 205 -15.59 5.40 -7.04
C ASP A 205 -15.58 6.91 -6.78
N PHE A 206 -15.33 7.68 -7.84
CA PHE A 206 -15.76 9.07 -7.87
C PHE A 206 -17.23 9.03 -8.26
N THR A 207 -18.07 9.29 -7.26
CA THR A 207 -19.49 9.69 -7.34
C THR A 207 -19.94 10.18 -8.71
#